data_AF-A0A3S3CD22-F1
#
_entry.id   AF-A0A3S3CD22-F1
#
_cell.length_a   1.000
_cell.length_b   1.000
_cell.length_c   1.000
_cell.angle_alpha   90.00
_cell.angle_beta   90.00
_cell.angle_gamma   90.00
#
_symmetry.space_group_name_H-M   'P 1'
#
loop_
_entity.id
_entity.type
_entity.pdbx_description
1 polymer ?
#
loop_
_entity_poly.entity_id
_entity_poly.type
_entity_poly.pdbx_seq_one_letter_code
_entity_poly.pdbx_strand_id
1 'polypeptide(L)'
;MQQAASPLPGAGESLLHLPGPSASIREHQRRSCGLVLLGYSPKPYGSREPFGQLLSSPINNADRVVIDHSPELDRAASQVPSIVERRTISLCCSFELFVDDEKMADTPFASRCFYLLHPSN
;
A
#
# COMPACT_ATOMS: atom_id res chain seq x y z
N MET A 1 -0.82 -19.50 -48.53
CA MET A 1 -0.35 -18.46 -47.58
C MET A 1 -0.68 -18.93 -46.18
N GLN A 2 0.30 -19.29 -45.35
CA GLN A 2 0.10 -19.68 -43.95
C GLN A 2 0.62 -18.55 -43.06
N GLN A 3 -0.24 -17.94 -42.26
CA GLN A 3 0.16 -16.95 -41.25
C GLN A 3 0.83 -17.67 -40.08
N ALA A 4 2.04 -17.22 -39.72
CA ALA A 4 2.71 -17.65 -38.50
C ALA A 4 2.02 -17.05 -37.28
N ALA A 5 1.78 -17.87 -36.26
CA ALA A 5 1.27 -17.42 -34.97
C ALA A 5 2.28 -16.47 -34.30
N SER A 6 1.76 -15.43 -33.63
CA SER A 6 2.58 -14.51 -32.85
C SER A 6 3.34 -15.25 -31.73
N PRO A 7 4.58 -14.85 -31.39
CA PRO A 7 5.32 -15.47 -30.30
C PRO A 7 4.60 -15.25 -28.96
N LEU A 8 4.71 -16.24 -28.07
CA LEU A 8 4.20 -16.14 -26.70
C LEU A 8 4.89 -14.98 -25.96
N PRO A 9 4.17 -14.21 -25.12
CA PRO A 9 4.80 -13.22 -24.25
C PRO A 9 5.88 -13.89 -23.39
N GLY A 10 7.11 -13.39 -23.46
CA GLY A 10 8.26 -13.88 -22.68
C GLY A 10 9.32 -14.66 -23.46
N ALA A 11 9.09 -15.01 -24.74
CA ALA A 11 10.12 -15.64 -25.58
C ALA A 11 11.17 -14.60 -26.01
N GLY A 12 12.26 -14.47 -25.22
CA GLY A 12 13.39 -13.59 -25.53
C GLY A 12 13.67 -12.48 -24.51
N GLU A 13 12.96 -12.44 -23.38
CA GLU A 13 13.32 -11.53 -22.29
C GLU A 13 14.61 -12.04 -21.62
N SER A 14 15.71 -11.31 -21.81
CA SER A 14 16.95 -11.53 -21.07
C SER A 14 16.72 -11.16 -19.61
N LEU A 15 16.30 -12.14 -18.81
CA LEU A 15 16.18 -11.99 -17.37
C LEU A 15 17.58 -11.87 -16.79
N LEU A 16 17.92 -10.67 -16.30
CA LEU A 16 19.17 -10.43 -15.57
C LEU A 16 19.20 -11.35 -14.35
N HIS A 17 20.14 -12.30 -14.34
CA HIS A 17 20.35 -13.20 -13.22
C HIS A 17 20.99 -12.41 -12.06
N LEU A 18 20.17 -11.98 -11.10
CA LEU A 18 20.62 -11.31 -9.89
C LEU A 18 20.95 -12.37 -8.81
N PRO A 19 22.20 -12.48 -8.34
CA PRO A 19 22.56 -13.47 -7.33
C PRO A 19 22.05 -13.03 -5.94
N GLY A 20 21.10 -13.80 -5.38
CA GLY A 20 20.51 -13.59 -4.05
C GLY A 20 18.97 -13.50 -4.10
N PRO A 21 18.25 -13.61 -2.96
CA PRO A 21 16.79 -13.41 -2.91
C PRO A 21 16.47 -11.94 -3.17
N SER A 22 16.49 -11.57 -4.44
CA SER A 22 16.31 -10.21 -4.92
C SER A 22 14.93 -10.15 -5.59
N ALA A 23 13.95 -9.61 -4.88
CA ALA A 23 12.70 -9.21 -5.52
C ALA A 23 13.01 -7.95 -6.34
N SER A 24 13.03 -8.06 -7.67
CA SER A 24 13.08 -6.90 -8.56
C SER A 24 11.67 -6.34 -8.71
N ILE A 25 11.48 -5.09 -8.29
CA ILE A 25 10.24 -4.35 -8.56
C ILE A 25 10.50 -3.57 -9.84
N ARG A 26 9.85 -3.96 -10.95
CA ARG A 26 9.83 -3.10 -12.15
C ARG A 26 9.16 -1.78 -11.75
N GLU A 27 9.83 -0.66 -11.98
CA GLU A 27 9.19 0.65 -11.85
C GLU A 27 8.03 0.70 -12.85
N HIS A 28 6.81 0.65 -12.34
CA HIS A 28 5.61 0.92 -13.14
C HIS A 28 5.57 2.41 -13.49
N GLN A 29 4.92 2.75 -14.61
CA GLN A 29 4.66 4.16 -14.94
C GLN A 29 4.03 4.86 -13.74
N ARG A 30 4.51 6.07 -13.40
CA ARG A 30 3.93 6.85 -12.31
C ARG A 30 2.41 6.95 -12.49
N ARG A 31 1.67 6.70 -11.40
CA ARG A 31 0.20 6.78 -11.34
C ARG A 31 -0.55 5.79 -12.24
N SER A 32 0.02 4.60 -12.47
CA SER A 32 -0.69 3.52 -13.20
C SER A 32 -1.37 2.49 -12.30
N CYS A 33 -1.16 2.56 -10.98
CA CYS A 33 -1.73 1.61 -10.02
C CYS A 33 -2.30 2.29 -8.77
N GLY A 34 -3.32 1.65 -8.17
CA GLY A 34 -3.80 1.98 -6.84
C GLY A 34 -3.05 1.17 -5.77
N LEU A 35 -2.83 1.78 -4.61
CA LEU A 35 -2.23 1.14 -3.44
C LEU A 35 -3.29 0.96 -2.36
N VAL A 36 -3.40 -0.24 -1.80
CA VAL A 36 -4.32 -0.54 -0.69
C VAL A 36 -3.52 -1.09 0.48
N LEU A 37 -3.62 -0.43 1.63
CA LEU A 37 -3.00 -0.82 2.89
C LEU A 37 -4.11 -1.28 3.86
N LEU A 38 -4.35 -2.59 3.93
CA LEU A 38 -5.35 -3.17 4.83
C LEU A 38 -4.71 -3.58 6.15
N GLY A 39 -5.37 -3.28 7.26
CA GLY A 39 -4.90 -3.56 8.61
C GLY A 39 -3.57 -2.88 8.89
N TYR A 40 -3.41 -1.63 8.43
CA TYR A 40 -2.13 -0.92 8.49
C TYR A 40 -1.71 -0.67 9.94
N SER A 41 -0.82 -1.51 10.45
CA SER A 41 -0.23 -1.38 11.79
C SER A 41 1.19 -1.94 11.83
N PRO A 42 2.12 -1.46 10.98
CA PRO A 42 3.41 -2.09 10.86
C PRO A 42 4.22 -2.00 12.16
N LYS A 43 4.92 -3.10 12.47
CA LYS A 43 5.88 -3.17 13.57
C LYS A 43 7.26 -2.71 13.07
N PRO A 44 8.06 -2.03 13.91
CA PRO A 44 9.46 -1.81 13.60
C PRO A 44 10.18 -3.13 13.34
N TYR A 45 11.14 -3.14 12.42
CA TYR A 45 11.99 -4.30 12.16
C TYR A 45 13.39 -4.03 12.70
N GLY A 46 13.67 -4.53 13.91
CA GLY A 46 14.89 -4.19 14.65
C GLY A 46 14.95 -2.70 14.96
N SER A 47 16.06 -2.05 14.62
CA SER A 47 16.26 -0.59 14.77
C SER A 47 15.68 0.24 13.61
N ARG A 48 15.12 -0.40 12.58
CA ARG A 48 14.55 0.32 11.44
C ARG A 48 13.15 0.80 11.81
N GLU A 49 12.84 2.03 11.41
CA GLU A 49 11.50 2.56 11.53
C GLU A 49 10.48 1.61 10.89
N PRO A 50 9.26 1.53 11.44
CA PRO A 50 8.15 0.84 10.80
C PRO A 50 7.87 1.53 9.46
N PHE A 51 8.52 1.00 8.41
CA PHE A 51 8.34 1.32 7.00
C PHE A 51 8.75 2.71 6.46
N GLY A 52 9.16 3.68 7.29
CA GLY A 52 9.94 4.89 6.94
C GLY A 52 9.81 5.42 5.50
N GLN A 53 10.95 5.65 4.82
CA GLN A 53 11.01 6.05 3.40
C GLN A 53 10.52 4.95 2.43
N LEU A 54 10.47 3.68 2.84
CA LEU A 54 10.14 2.56 1.96
C LEU A 54 8.71 2.62 1.44
N LEU A 55 7.74 3.04 2.26
CA LEU A 55 6.37 3.27 1.78
C LEU A 55 6.17 4.62 1.12
N SER A 56 7.11 5.57 1.27
CA SER A 56 6.97 6.88 0.61
C SER A 56 6.93 6.76 -0.90
N SER A 57 7.76 5.92 -1.51
CA SER A 57 7.81 5.77 -2.97
C SER A 57 6.52 5.14 -3.54
N PRO A 58 6.02 3.99 -3.02
CA PRO A 58 4.72 3.45 -3.43
C PRO A 58 3.56 4.43 -3.23
N ILE A 59 3.49 5.12 -2.09
CA ILE A 59 2.44 6.11 -1.81
C ILE A 59 2.50 7.28 -2.81
N ASN A 60 3.70 7.80 -3.08
CA ASN A 60 3.88 8.96 -3.96
C ASN A 60 3.65 8.63 -5.44
N ASN A 61 3.83 7.37 -5.85
CA ASN A 61 3.68 6.95 -7.24
C ASN A 61 2.33 6.28 -7.54
N ALA A 62 1.50 6.04 -6.53
CA ALA A 62 0.15 5.53 -6.73
C ALA A 62 -0.79 6.60 -7.31
N ASP A 63 -1.76 6.17 -8.12
CA ASP A 63 -2.86 7.05 -8.55
C ASP A 63 -3.82 7.31 -7.38
N ARG A 64 -4.11 6.29 -6.57
CA ARG A 64 -4.91 6.39 -5.35
C ARG A 64 -4.30 5.54 -4.26
N VAL A 65 -4.43 5.98 -3.01
CA VAL A 65 -4.04 5.20 -1.84
C VAL A 65 -5.26 5.01 -0.95
N VAL A 66 -5.56 3.77 -0.60
CA VAL A 66 -6.54 3.44 0.44
C VAL A 66 -5.77 2.96 1.67
N ILE A 67 -6.05 3.58 2.81
CA ILE A 67 -5.52 3.16 4.10
C ILE A 67 -6.69 2.71 4.95
N ASP A 68 -6.59 1.51 5.48
CA ASP A 68 -7.48 0.98 6.49
C ASP A 68 -6.67 0.65 7.73
N HIS A 69 -7.17 1.07 8.89
CA HIS A 69 -6.57 0.76 10.17
C HIS A 69 -7.60 0.76 11.29
N SER A 70 -7.29 0.05 12.38
CA SER A 70 -8.01 0.22 13.63
C SER A 70 -7.47 1.47 14.36
N PRO A 71 -8.34 2.42 14.75
CA PRO A 71 -7.93 3.62 15.49
C PRO A 71 -7.50 3.30 16.94
N GLU A 72 -7.93 2.16 17.49
CA GLU A 72 -7.60 1.72 18.84
C GLU A 72 -6.22 1.02 18.93
N LEU A 73 -5.58 0.76 17.78
CA LEU A 73 -4.20 0.30 17.76
C LEU A 73 -3.23 1.49 17.79
N ASP A 74 -2.59 1.72 18.95
CA ASP A 74 -1.61 2.80 19.17
C ASP A 74 -0.62 3.00 18.02
N ARG A 75 -0.13 1.90 17.44
CA ARG A 75 0.85 1.92 16.35
C ARG A 75 0.25 2.48 15.07
N ALA A 76 -0.96 2.06 14.73
CA ALA A 76 -1.63 2.57 13.55
C ALA A 76 -2.03 4.03 13.74
N ALA A 77 -2.65 4.34 14.88
CA ALA A 77 -3.10 5.68 15.24
C ALA A 77 -1.95 6.70 15.24
N SER A 78 -0.74 6.31 15.68
CA SER A 78 0.43 7.18 15.66
C SER A 78 1.08 7.34 14.28
N GLN A 79 0.92 6.37 13.38
CA GLN A 79 1.62 6.36 12.08
C GLN A 79 0.77 6.90 10.93
N VAL A 80 -0.53 6.64 10.91
CA VAL A 80 -1.42 7.07 9.82
C VAL A 80 -1.44 8.59 9.61
N PRO A 81 -1.44 9.45 10.65
CA PRO A 81 -1.35 10.90 10.47
C PRO A 81 -0.14 11.34 9.65
N SER A 82 1.02 10.69 9.82
CA SER A 82 2.24 10.98 9.07
C SER A 82 2.13 10.74 7.56
N ILE A 83 1.08 10.06 7.10
CA ILE A 83 0.75 9.82 5.69
C ILE A 83 -0.37 10.77 5.24
N VAL A 84 -1.47 10.81 5.98
CA VAL A 84 -2.69 11.56 5.61
C VAL A 84 -2.43 13.07 5.62
N GLU A 85 -1.58 13.57 6.51
CA GLU A 85 -1.29 15.01 6.68
C GLU A 85 -0.13 15.51 5.80
N ARG A 86 0.43 14.66 4.94
CA ARG A 86 1.49 15.07 4.01
C ARG A 86 0.96 16.12 3.04
N ARG A 87 1.69 17.22 2.84
CA ARG A 87 1.32 18.29 1.88
C ARG A 87 1.14 17.81 0.44
N THR A 88 1.73 16.68 0.08
CA THR A 88 1.68 16.07 -1.25
C THR A 88 0.55 15.06 -1.39
N ILE A 89 -0.35 15.00 -0.42
CA ILE A 89 -1.50 14.09 -0.34
C ILE A 89 -2.76 14.95 -0.17
N SER A 90 -3.79 14.66 -0.97
CA SER A 90 -5.13 15.18 -0.78
C SER A 90 -6.04 14.08 -0.23
N LEU A 91 -6.78 14.37 0.83
CA LEU A 91 -7.83 13.48 1.33
C LEU A 91 -9.06 13.61 0.43
N CYS A 92 -9.42 12.53 -0.28
CA CYS A 92 -10.64 12.48 -1.08
C CYS A 92 -11.87 12.23 -0.20
N CYS A 93 -11.79 11.21 0.65
CA CYS A 93 -12.82 10.91 1.64
C CYS A 93 -12.25 10.06 2.78
N SER A 94 -12.95 10.08 3.91
CA SER A 94 -12.72 9.17 5.02
C SER A 94 -14.05 8.63 5.53
N PHE A 95 -14.05 7.40 6.03
CA PHE A 95 -15.22 6.81 6.68
C PHE A 95 -14.79 5.80 7.73
N GLU A 96 -15.70 5.54 8.66
CA GLU A 96 -15.52 4.55 9.72
C GLU A 96 -16.42 3.34 9.43
N LEU A 97 -15.90 2.16 9.74
CA LEU A 97 -16.63 0.91 9.69
C LEU A 97 -16.61 0.29 11.08
N PHE A 98 -17.79 -0.01 11.58
CA PHE A 98 -17.99 -0.76 12.81
C PHE A 98 -18.36 -2.20 12.47
N VAL A 99 -17.64 -3.14 13.08
CA VAL A 99 -17.88 -4.57 12.93
C VAL A 99 -18.93 -4.98 13.96
N ASP A 100 -20.15 -5.21 13.49
CA ASP A 100 -21.25 -5.72 14.32
C ASP A 100 -21.11 -7.24 14.52
N ASP A 101 -20.12 -7.63 15.32
CA ASP A 101 -19.86 -9.01 15.73
C ASP A 101 -19.60 -9.02 17.25
N GLU A 102 -20.41 -9.77 18.00
CA GLU A 102 -20.30 -9.91 19.46
C GLU A 102 -18.89 -10.31 19.91
N LYS A 103 -18.16 -11.10 19.11
CA LYS A 103 -16.79 -11.53 19.43
C LYS A 103 -15.75 -10.44 19.22
N MET A 104 -16.09 -9.43 18.42
CA MET A 104 -15.21 -8.31 18.09
C MET A 104 -15.53 -7.06 18.89
N ALA A 105 -16.75 -6.94 19.46
CA ALA A 105 -17.28 -5.74 20.09
C ALA A 105 -16.33 -5.05 21.09
N ASP A 106 -15.64 -5.83 21.93
CA ASP A 106 -14.71 -5.32 22.95
C ASP A 106 -13.23 -5.41 22.51
N THR A 107 -12.97 -5.55 21.22
CA THR A 107 -11.62 -5.65 20.68
C THR A 107 -11.23 -4.37 19.94
N PRO A 108 -9.93 -4.02 19.87
CA PRO A 108 -9.46 -2.90 19.07
C PRO A 108 -9.87 -2.98 17.59
N PHE A 109 -10.21 -4.17 17.08
CA PHE A 109 -10.58 -4.39 15.69
C PHE A 109 -12.06 -4.12 15.39
N ALA A 110 -12.87 -3.80 16.40
CA ALA A 110 -14.30 -3.49 16.25
C ALA A 110 -14.55 -2.26 15.38
N SER A 111 -13.66 -1.26 15.44
CA SER A 111 -13.71 -0.06 14.63
C SER A 111 -12.56 -0.02 13.65
N ARG A 112 -12.83 0.47 12.44
CA ARG A 112 -11.86 0.63 11.36
C ARG A 112 -12.07 1.96 10.68
N CYS A 113 -11.00 2.73 10.55
CA CYS A 113 -10.99 3.99 9.83
C CYS A 113 -10.36 3.78 8.45
N PHE A 114 -11.08 4.23 7.43
CA PHE A 114 -10.66 4.21 6.04
C PHE A 114 -10.35 5.62 5.56
N TYR A 115 -9.24 5.77 4.83
CA TYR A 115 -8.87 6.98 4.12
C TYR A 115 -8.67 6.67 2.64
N LEU A 116 -9.35 7.42 1.77
CA LEU A 116 -9.04 7.46 0.34
C LEU A 116 -8.23 8.72 0.06
N LEU A 117 -7.02 8.52 -0.44
CA LEU A 117 -6.04 9.56 -0.65
C LEU A 117 -5.69 9.69 -2.14
N HIS A 118 -5.43 10.92 -2.57
CA HIS A 118 -4.92 11.26 -3.88
C HIS A 118 -3.54 11.92 -3.75
N PRO A 119 -2.46 11.22 -4.12
CA PRO A 119 -1.13 11.80 -4.20
C PRO A 119 -1.04 12.86 -5.31
N SER A 120 -0.54 14.04 -4.97
CA SER A 120 -0.48 15.19 -5.89
C SER A 120 0.91 15.49 -6.47
N ASN A 121 1.94 14.74 -6.07
CA ASN A 121 3.35 14.92 -6.50
C ASN A 121 3.57 14.77 -8.00
#